data_AF-A0A968X0S6-F1
#
_entry.id   AF-A0A968X0S6-F1
#
_cell.length_a   1.000
_cell.length_b   1.000
_cell.length_c   1.000
_cell.angle_alpha   90.00
_cell.angle_beta   90.00
_cell.angle_gamma   90.00
#
_symmetry.space_group_name_H-M   'P 1'
#
loop_
_entity.id
_entity.type
_entity.pdbx_description
1 polymer ?
#
loop_
_entity_poly.entity_id
_entity_poly.type
_entity_poly.pdbx_seq_one_letter_code
_entity_poly.pdbx_strand_id
1 'polypeptide(L)' 'AALYYQFQNAFADDLPALLLYYPTYRYFTNARIGNVQIGNIMFPSDRFRGLPNWTVNTRRVPIAEATTAR' A
#
# COMPACT_ATOMS: atom_id res chain seq x y z
N ALA A 1 4.90 -5.06 -25.08
CA ALA A 1 4.08 -3.83 -25.17
C ALA A 1 3.13 -3.85 -26.37
N ALA A 2 3.60 -4.13 -27.59
CA ALA A 2 2.78 -4.09 -28.81
C ALA A 2 1.46 -4.88 -28.74
N LEU A 3 1.48 -6.12 -28.23
CA LEU A 3 0.27 -6.95 -28.08
C LEU A 3 -0.79 -6.34 -27.14
N TYR A 4 -0.36 -5.67 -26.06
CA TYR A 4 -1.28 -5.04 -25.11
C TYR A 4 -1.95 -3.80 -25.70
N TYR A 5 -1.26 -3.07 -26.58
CA TYR A 5 -1.85 -1.96 -27.33
C TYR A 5 -2.86 -2.44 -28.38
N GLN A 6 -2.54 -3.53 -29.10
CA GLN A 6 -3.49 -4.13 -30.04
C GLN A 6 -4.78 -4.59 -29.34
N PHE A 7 -4.66 -5.20 -28.16
CA PHE A 7 -5.81 -5.56 -27.34
C PHE A 7 -6.63 -4.32 -26.92
N GLN A 8 -5.98 -3.25 -26.44
CA GLN A 8 -6.66 -2.02 -26.04
C GLN A 8 -7.43 -1.39 -27.20
N ASN A 9 -6.90 -1.42 -28.43
CA ASN A 9 -7.60 -0.94 -29.61
C ASN A 9 -8.86 -1.75 -29.87
N ALA A 10 -8.74 -3.09 -29.94
CA ALA A 10 -9.90 -3.96 -30.15
C ALA A 10 -10.97 -3.80 -29.05
N PHE A 11 -10.56 -3.67 -27.79
CA PHE A 11 -11.47 -3.43 -26.67
C PHE A 11 -12.21 -2.08 -26.81
N ALA A 12 -11.53 -1.04 -27.29
CA ALA A 12 -12.13 0.28 -27.51
C ALA A 12 -13.08 0.28 -28.71
N ASP A 13 -12.80 -0.52 -29.74
CA ASP A 13 -13.65 -0.66 -30.92
C ASP A 13 -14.93 -1.46 -30.62
N ASP A 14 -14.80 -2.57 -29.88
CA ASP A 14 -15.91 -3.48 -29.57
C ASP A 14 -16.74 -3.05 -28.34
N LEU A 15 -16.22 -2.13 -27.51
CA LEU A 15 -16.82 -1.63 -26.26
C LEU A 15 -17.52 -2.71 -25.40
N PRO A 16 -16.86 -3.85 -25.06
CA PRO A 16 -17.50 -4.94 -24.33
C PRO A 16 -17.83 -4.58 -22.87
N ALA A 17 -17.21 -3.52 -22.33
CA ALA A 17 -17.55 -2.94 -21.04
C ALA A 17 -17.24 -1.43 -21.02
N LEU A 18 -18.02 -0.68 -20.25
CA LEU A 18 -17.82 0.76 -20.09
C LEU A 18 -16.77 1.02 -19.00
N LEU A 19 -15.60 1.53 -19.41
CA LEU A 19 -14.56 1.98 -18.49
C LEU A 19 -15.02 3.27 -17.80
N LEU A 20 -15.15 3.25 -16.47
CA LEU A 20 -15.59 4.41 -15.72
C LEU A 20 -14.41 5.26 -15.25
N TYR A 21 -13.55 4.70 -14.39
CA TYR A 21 -12.36 5.35 -13.83
C TYR A 21 -11.49 4.34 -13.08
N TYR A 22 -10.24 4.72 -12.78
CA TYR A 22 -9.38 3.99 -11.86
C TYR A 22 -9.52 4.57 -10.44
N PRO A 23 -9.97 3.78 -9.45
CA PRO A 23 -10.20 4.31 -8.11
C PRO A 23 -8.88 4.67 -7.41
N THR A 24 -8.84 5.88 -6.86
CA THR A 24 -7.76 6.28 -5.94
C THR A 24 -8.23 6.06 -4.50
N TYR A 25 -7.64 5.10 -3.80
CA TYR A 25 -7.96 4.83 -2.40
C TYR A 25 -7.17 5.76 -1.48
N ARG A 26 -7.87 6.66 -0.79
CA ARG A 26 -7.27 7.49 0.26
C ARG A 26 -7.25 6.70 1.57
N TYR A 27 -6.08 6.62 2.18
CA TYR A 27 -5.89 5.98 3.47
C TYR A 27 -5.34 6.99 4.46
N PHE A 28 -6.06 7.17 5.57
CA PHE A 28 -5.68 8.10 6.63
C PHE A 28 -5.13 7.31 7.82
N THR A 29 -4.01 7.78 8.35
CA THR A 29 -3.43 7.27 9.58
C THR A 29 -3.31 8.39 10.61
N ASN A 30 -3.38 8.02 11.89
CA ASN A 30 -3.12 8.98 12.95
C ASN A 30 -1.61 9.26 13.01
N ALA A 31 -1.21 10.52 13.16
CA ALA A 31 0.19 10.94 13.24
C ALA A 31 0.97 10.30 14.41
N ARG A 32 0.27 9.76 15.43
CA ARG A 32 0.87 9.00 16.54
C ARG A 32 1.34 7.60 16.15
N ILE A 33 0.88 7.08 15.00
CA ILE A 33 1.26 5.76 14.52
C ILE A 33 2.58 5.88 13.77
N GLY A 34 3.61 5.25 14.31
CA GLY A 34 4.92 5.18 13.69
C GLY A 34 5.02 4.05 12.67
N ASN A 35 5.99 4.18 11.77
CA ASN A 35 6.37 3.16 10.80
C ASN A 35 5.25 2.76 9.81
N VAL A 36 4.36 3.70 9.50
CA VAL A 36 3.38 3.54 8.43
C VAL A 36 4.09 3.63 7.09
N GLN A 37 4.11 2.53 6.34
CA GLN A 37 4.61 2.49 4.97
C GLN A 37 3.49 2.00 4.05
N ILE A 38 3.19 2.79 3.02
CA ILE A 38 2.21 2.43 1.98
C ILE A 38 2.99 2.06 0.72
N GLY A 39 2.98 0.77 0.38
CA GLY A 39 3.56 0.25 -0.86
C GLY A 39 2.58 0.26 -2.03
N ASN A 40 2.88 -0.49 -3.08
CA ASN A 40 1.95 -0.68 -4.19
C ASN A 40 0.65 -1.35 -3.70
N ILE A 41 -0.50 -0.79 -4.07
CA ILE A 41 -1.83 -1.28 -3.69
C ILE A 41 -2.50 -1.79 -4.96
N MET A 42 -2.48 -3.11 -5.16
CA MET A 42 -3.18 -3.75 -6.29
C MET A 42 -4.63 -4.08 -5.92
N PHE A 43 -4.85 -4.44 -4.65
CA PHE A 43 -6.16 -4.68 -4.07
C PHE A 43 -6.39 -3.79 -2.85
N PRO A 44 -7.65 -3.42 -2.53
CA PRO A 44 -7.95 -2.62 -1.34
C PRO A 44 -7.45 -3.23 -0.02
N SER A 45 -7.23 -4.55 0.04
CA SER A 45 -6.65 -5.25 1.19
C SER A 45 -5.14 -5.02 1.36
N ASP A 46 -4.41 -4.70 0.28
CA ASP A 46 -2.95 -4.56 0.30
C ASP A 46 -2.47 -3.43 1.23
N ARG A 47 -3.32 -2.41 1.46
CA ARG A 47 -3.03 -1.31 2.38
C ARG A 47 -2.76 -1.76 3.83
N PHE A 48 -3.17 -2.98 4.19
CA PHE A 48 -2.99 -3.53 5.53
C PHE A 48 -1.72 -4.38 5.69
N ARG A 49 -0.95 -4.60 4.61
CA ARG A 49 0.24 -5.46 4.64
C ARG A 49 1.31 -4.96 5.63
N GLY A 50 1.37 -3.65 5.88
CA GLY A 50 2.32 -3.06 6.81
C GLY A 50 1.92 -3.09 8.29
N LEU A 51 0.66 -3.44 8.62
CA LEU A 51 0.13 -3.35 10.00
C LEU A 51 1.02 -4.01 11.07
N PRO A 52 1.62 -5.20 10.85
CA PRO A 52 2.45 -5.85 11.87
C PRO A 52 3.69 -5.05 12.27
N ASN A 53 4.14 -4.12 11.41
CA ASN A 53 5.34 -3.33 11.64
C ASN A 53 5.04 -1.97 12.29
N TRP A 54 3.77 -1.66 12.55
CA TRP A 54 3.36 -0.38 13.10
C TRP A 54 3.70 -0.29 14.57
N THR A 55 4.05 0.92 15.02
CA THR A 55 4.44 1.15 16.41
C THR A 55 3.68 2.32 17.01
N VAL A 56 3.46 2.26 18.32
CA VAL A 56 2.80 3.30 19.12
C VAL A 56 3.56 3.42 20.45
N ASN A 57 3.71 4.64 20.97
CA ASN A 57 4.35 4.92 22.27
C ASN A 57 5.76 4.31 22.42
N THR A 58 6.63 4.45 21.42
CA THR A 58 8.00 3.94 21.47
C THR A 58 8.87 4.78 22.41
N ARG A 59 9.73 4.12 23.21
CA ARG A 59 10.79 4.78 23.98
C ARG A 59 12.15 4.40 23.40
N ARG A 60 13.11 5.34 23.42
CA ARG A 60 14.50 5.01 23.09
C ARG A 60 15.10 4.24 24.27
N VAL A 61 15.67 3.08 24.00
CA VAL A 61 16.42 2.28 24.99
C VAL A 61 17.90 2.35 24.63
N PRO A 62 18.78 2.82 25.55
CA PRO A 62 20.22 2.80 25.33
C PRO A 62 20.74 1.37 25.17
N ILE A 63 21.78 1.18 24.35
CA ILE A 63 22.35 -0.14 24.03
C ILE A 63 22.78 -0.89 25.30
N ALA A 64 23.29 -0.16 26.31
CA ALA A 64 23.68 -0.74 27.59
C ALA A 64 22.51 -1.43 28.33
N GLU A 65 21.31 -0.84 28.30
CA GLU A 65 20.11 -1.41 28.95
C GLU A 65 19.56 -2.61 28.16
N ALA A 66 19.67 -2.58 26.82
CA ALA A 66 19.21 -3.65 25.95
C ALA A 66 20.08 -4.92 26.01
N THR A 67 21.39 -4.78 26.25
CA THR A 67 22.30 -5.92 26.42
C THR A 67 22.10 -6.63 27.77
N THR A 68 21.67 -5.91 28.81
CA THR A 68 21.44 -6.49 30.15
C THR A 68 20.10 -7.23 30.27
N ALA A 69 19.12 -6.90 29.43
CA ALA A 69 17.77 -7.49 29.47
C ALA A 69 17.61 -8.78 28.61
N ARG A 70 18.69 -9.26 28.00
CA ARG A 70 18.73 -10.44 27.12
C ARG A 70 19.37 -11.63 27.82
#